data_AF-A0A9D8JZJ0-F1
#
_entry.id   AF-A0A9D8JZJ0-F1
#
_cell.length_a   1.000
_cell.length_b   1.000
_cell.length_c   1.000
_cell.angle_alpha   90.00
_cell.angle_beta   90.00
_cell.angle_gamma   90.00
#
_symmetry.space_group_name_H-M   'P 1'
#
loop_
_entity.id
_entity.type
_entity.pdbx_description
1 polymer ?
#
loop_
_entity_poly.entity_id
_entity_poly.type
_entity_poly.pdbx_seq_one_letter_code
_entity_poly.pdbx_strand_id
1 'polypeptide(L)'
;MKAKKLFRWFGYMSLLLLWLVVMLAPCFAFALAARGELSWQHTEYDSDRIWLVQERDQKGIGYHAVRMTGGDPVCIRNSVRFFLWEGSAEGQSADYCECLAADGTSAATECP
;
A
#
# COMPACT_ATOMS: atom_id res chain seq x y z
N MET A 1 16.75 30.25 24.15
CA MET A 1 15.91 30.91 23.12
C MET A 1 15.69 30.11 21.82
N LYS A 2 16.39 28.99 21.54
CA LYS A 2 16.23 28.21 20.29
C LYS A 2 14.97 27.33 20.22
N ALA A 3 14.47 26.84 21.37
CA ALA A 3 13.34 25.90 21.43
C ALA A 3 11.99 26.49 20.94
N LYS A 4 11.71 27.77 21.22
CA LYS A 4 10.46 28.42 20.77
C LYS A 4 10.38 28.59 19.25
N LYS A 5 11.53 28.73 18.57
CA LYS A 5 11.59 28.86 17.10
C LYS A 5 11.35 27.51 16.42
N LEU A 6 11.92 26.43 16.97
CA LEU A 6 11.69 25.05 16.50
C LEU A 6 10.23 24.60 16.66
N PHE A 7 9.60 24.88 17.80
CA PHE A 7 8.20 24.50 18.05
C PHE A 7 7.22 25.21 17.09
N ARG A 8 7.45 26.51 16.83
CA ARG A 8 6.69 27.24 15.81
C ARG A 8 6.90 26.67 14.41
N TRP A 9 8.13 26.33 14.05
CA TRP A 9 8.44 25.79 12.73
C TRP A 9 7.75 24.44 12.51
N PHE A 10 7.77 23.55 13.50
CA PHE A 10 7.01 22.29 13.46
C PHE A 10 5.51 22.51 13.32
N GLY A 11 4.94 23.50 14.01
CA GLY A 11 3.53 23.86 13.87
C GLY A 11 3.17 24.33 12.46
N TYR A 12 3.97 25.25 11.89
CA TYR A 12 3.76 25.70 10.51
C TYR A 12 3.98 24.59 9.49
N MET A 13 5.01 23.74 9.67
CA MET A 13 5.27 22.61 8.78
C MET A 13 4.10 21.62 8.81
N SER A 14 3.60 21.27 9.99
CA SER A 14 2.43 20.41 10.17
C SER A 14 1.19 20.99 9.49
N LEU A 15 0.90 22.28 9.69
CA LEU A 15 -0.25 22.94 9.08
C LEU A 15 -0.16 22.95 7.54
N LEU A 16 1.05 23.18 7.01
CA LEU A 16 1.31 23.19 5.57
C LEU A 16 1.20 21.77 4.98
N LEU A 17 1.71 20.75 5.68
CA LEU A 17 1.55 19.33 5.32
C LEU A 17 0.08 18.92 5.30
N LEU A 18 -0.67 19.30 6.34
CA LEU A 18 -2.09 18.99 6.43
C LEU A 18 -2.89 19.68 5.32
N TRP A 19 -2.60 20.96 5.04
CA TRP A 19 -3.17 21.65 3.89
C TRP A 19 -2.88 20.91 2.59
N LEU A 20 -1.61 20.55 2.37
CA LEU A 20 -1.18 19.86 1.15
C LEU A 20 -1.94 18.54 0.97
N VAL A 21 -2.05 17.74 2.03
CA VAL A 21 -2.81 16.47 2.01
C VAL A 21 -4.28 16.71 1.66
N VAL A 22 -4.93 17.72 2.25
CA VAL A 22 -6.34 18.03 1.95
C VAL A 22 -6.55 18.44 0.49
N MET A 23 -5.62 19.20 -0.08
CA MET A 23 -5.69 19.60 -1.50
C MET A 23 -5.30 18.47 -2.46
N LEU A 24 -4.37 17.59 -2.06
CA LEU A 24 -3.91 16.48 -2.90
C LEU A 24 -4.89 15.30 -2.89
N ALA A 25 -5.61 15.10 -1.78
CA ALA A 25 -6.59 14.03 -1.62
C ALA A 25 -7.63 13.96 -2.75
N PRO A 26 -8.33 15.05 -3.15
CA PRO A 26 -9.29 14.99 -4.25
C PRO A 26 -8.62 14.69 -5.60
N CYS A 27 -7.43 15.22 -5.86
CA CYS A 27 -6.68 14.90 -7.08
C CYS A 27 -6.30 13.42 -7.13
N PHE A 28 -5.85 12.86 -6.00
CA PHE A 28 -5.49 11.45 -5.88
C PHE A 28 -6.72 10.55 -6.04
N ALA A 29 -7.84 10.91 -5.41
CA ALA A 29 -9.10 10.20 -5.53
C ALA A 29 -9.62 10.22 -6.98
N PHE A 30 -9.55 11.36 -7.67
CA PHE A 30 -9.95 11.47 -9.06
C PHE A 30 -9.04 10.65 -9.98
N ALA A 31 -7.73 10.66 -9.73
CA ALA A 31 -6.78 9.84 -10.46
C ALA A 31 -7.04 8.33 -10.28
N LEU A 32 -7.34 7.89 -9.05
CA LEU A 32 -7.75 6.52 -8.76
C LEU A 32 -9.08 6.18 -9.44
N ALA A 33 -10.06 7.06 -9.37
CA ALA A 33 -11.37 6.83 -9.98
C ALA A 33 -11.30 6.77 -11.52
N ALA A 34 -10.44 7.58 -12.15
CA ALA A 34 -10.27 7.60 -13.60
C ALA A 34 -9.50 6.39 -14.13
N ARG A 35 -8.48 5.92 -13.40
CA ARG A 35 -7.64 4.78 -13.83
C ARG A 35 -8.13 3.43 -13.31
N GLY A 36 -8.91 3.42 -12.22
CA GLY A 36 -9.31 2.22 -11.49
C GLY A 36 -8.19 1.59 -10.67
N GLU A 37 -6.98 1.60 -11.22
CA GLU A 37 -5.76 1.06 -10.61
C GLU A 37 -4.53 1.92 -10.92
N LEU A 38 -3.62 2.01 -9.96
CA LEU A 38 -2.26 2.48 -10.14
C LEU A 38 -1.33 1.35 -9.74
N SER A 39 -0.63 0.77 -10.72
CA SER A 39 0.44 -0.20 -10.51
C SER A 39 1.79 0.45 -10.80
N TRP A 40 2.71 0.32 -9.86
CA TRP A 40 4.12 0.63 -10.00
C TRP A 40 4.90 -0.67 -9.96
N GLN A 41 5.60 -0.97 -11.04
CA GLN A 41 6.47 -2.13 -11.13
C GLN A 41 7.92 -1.62 -11.04
N HIS A 42 8.60 -1.91 -9.93
CA HIS A 42 9.99 -1.48 -9.72
C HIS A 42 10.97 -2.52 -10.27
N THR A 43 10.67 -3.81 -10.07
CA THR A 43 11.44 -4.94 -10.61
C THR A 43 10.49 -6.07 -11.04
N GLU A 44 11.03 -7.16 -11.59
CA GLU A 44 10.24 -8.35 -11.93
C GLU A 44 9.57 -8.99 -10.70
N TYR A 45 10.15 -8.82 -9.51
CA TYR A 45 9.66 -9.38 -8.24
C TYR A 45 9.32 -8.30 -7.19
N ASP A 46 9.18 -7.04 -7.63
CA ASP A 46 8.87 -5.92 -6.77
C ASP A 46 7.84 -5.01 -7.45
N SER A 47 6.60 -5.08 -6.97
CA SER A 47 5.48 -4.32 -7.53
C SER A 47 4.52 -3.85 -6.45
N ASP A 48 4.12 -2.58 -6.53
CA ASP A 48 3.09 -1.98 -5.71
C ASP A 48 1.87 -1.69 -6.57
N ARG A 49 0.70 -2.17 -6.17
CA ARG A 49 -0.58 -1.89 -6.83
C ARG A 49 -1.56 -1.31 -5.85
N ILE A 50 -2.21 -0.22 -6.25
CA ILE A 50 -3.28 0.44 -5.51
C ILE A 50 -4.49 0.46 -6.42
N TRP A 51 -5.64 0.01 -5.94
CA TRP A 51 -6.87 0.07 -6.71
C TRP A 51 -8.02 0.57 -5.87
N LEU A 52 -9.04 1.07 -6.55
CA LEU A 52 -10.26 1.53 -5.92
C LEU A 52 -11.25 0.37 -5.87
N VAL A 53 -11.73 0.05 -4.66
CA VAL A 53 -12.78 -0.96 -4.43
C VAL A 53 -14.12 -0.23 -4.49
N GLN A 54 -14.98 -0.60 -5.44
CA GLN A 54 -16.31 -0.01 -5.65
C GLN A 54 -17.37 -1.11 -5.83
N GLU A 55 -17.36 -2.09 -4.93
CA GLU A 55 -18.40 -3.10 -4.87
C GLU A 55 -19.68 -2.53 -4.23
N ARG A 56 -20.81 -3.20 -4.49
CA ARG A 56 -22.15 -2.70 -4.15
C ARG A 56 -22.32 -2.36 -2.66
N ASP A 57 -21.69 -3.13 -1.79
CA ASP A 57 -21.72 -2.97 -0.32
C ASP A 57 -20.33 -2.68 0.27
N GLN A 58 -19.32 -2.45 -0.57
CA GLN A 58 -17.93 -2.27 -0.14
C GLN A 58 -17.27 -1.16 -0.96
N LYS A 59 -16.92 -0.06 -0.31
CA LYS A 59 -16.14 1.03 -0.92
C LYS A 59 -14.87 1.31 -0.13
N GLY A 60 -13.76 1.34 -0.85
CA GLY A 60 -12.46 1.39 -0.22
C GLY A 60 -11.32 1.57 -1.19
N ILE A 61 -10.11 1.49 -0.64
CA ILE A 61 -8.86 1.39 -1.39
C ILE A 61 -8.22 0.05 -1.06
N GLY A 62 -7.86 -0.70 -2.09
CA GLY A 62 -7.00 -1.86 -1.99
C GLY A 62 -5.55 -1.47 -2.22
N TYR A 63 -4.66 -2.02 -1.40
CA TYR A 63 -3.21 -1.90 -1.53
C TYR A 63 -2.61 -3.30 -1.59
N HIS A 64 -1.82 -3.58 -2.62
CA HIS A 64 -1.08 -4.82 -2.79
C HIS A 64 0.37 -4.47 -3.00
N ALA A 65 1.25 -5.05 -2.19
CA ALA A 65 2.68 -4.90 -2.33
C ALA A 65 3.34 -6.27 -2.40
N VAL A 66 4.17 -6.42 -3.43
CA VAL A 66 4.98 -7.59 -3.72
C VAL A 66 6.42 -7.22 -3.41
N ARG A 67 7.06 -7.94 -2.48
CA ARG A 67 8.46 -7.72 -2.13
C ARG A 67 9.21 -9.04 -2.17
N MET A 68 10.40 -9.04 -2.73
CA MET A 68 11.31 -10.18 -2.67
C MET A 68 11.92 -10.31 -1.26
N THR A 69 11.83 -11.49 -0.66
CA THR A 69 12.42 -11.81 0.65
C THR A 69 13.35 -13.01 0.46
N GLY A 70 14.67 -12.80 0.52
CA GLY A 70 15.65 -13.88 0.40
C GLY A 70 16.26 -14.03 -1.00
N GLY A 71 17.48 -14.60 -1.04
CA GLY A 71 18.28 -14.76 -2.25
C GLY A 71 18.32 -16.18 -2.82
N ASP A 72 18.11 -17.21 -1.98
CA ASP A 72 17.99 -18.62 -2.41
C ASP A 72 17.42 -19.51 -1.27
N PRO A 73 16.20 -20.09 -1.39
CA PRO A 73 15.26 -19.92 -2.50
C PRO A 73 14.71 -18.48 -2.58
N VAL A 74 14.33 -18.05 -3.79
CA VAL A 74 13.67 -16.77 -4.01
C VAL A 74 12.24 -16.86 -3.46
N CYS A 75 11.98 -16.19 -2.34
CA CYS A 75 10.64 -16.04 -1.81
C CYS A 75 10.07 -14.66 -2.13
N ILE A 76 8.81 -14.63 -2.52
CA ILE A 76 8.07 -13.42 -2.84
C ILE A 76 7.00 -13.26 -1.75
N ARG A 77 7.04 -12.15 -0.99
CA ARG A 77 6.01 -11.80 -0.02
C ARG A 77 5.01 -10.86 -0.69
N ASN A 78 3.79 -11.33 -0.78
CA ASN A 78 2.64 -10.57 -1.24
C ASN A 78 1.84 -10.11 -0.03
N SER A 79 1.69 -8.81 0.12
CA SER A 79 0.91 -8.20 1.20
C SER A 79 -0.28 -7.47 0.61
N VAL A 80 -1.49 -7.89 0.98
CA VAL A 80 -2.74 -7.28 0.53
C VAL A 80 -3.43 -6.65 1.73
N ARG A 81 -3.71 -5.35 1.63
CA ARG A 81 -4.43 -4.58 2.65
C ARG A 81 -5.60 -3.86 2.03
N PHE A 82 -6.72 -3.89 2.74
CA PHE A 82 -7.94 -3.19 2.34
C PHE A 82 -8.24 -2.09 3.36
N PHE A 83 -8.37 -0.86 2.87
CA PHE A 83 -8.83 0.29 3.63
C PHE A 83 -10.22 0.66 3.14
N LEU A 84 -11.24 0.07 3.76
CA LEU A 84 -12.65 0.30 3.44
C LEU A 84 -13.22 1.39 4.36
N TRP A 85 -13.90 2.38 3.78
CA TRP A 85 -14.68 3.37 4.53
C TRP A 85 -16.18 3.05 4.51
N GLU A 86 -16.60 2.14 3.63
CA GLU A 86 -17.95 1.60 3.57
C GLU A 86 -17.81 0.07 3.45
N GLY A 87 -18.46 -0.68 4.34
CA GLY A 87 -18.26 -2.12 4.50
C GLY A 87 -17.26 -2.48 5.61
N SER A 88 -17.05 -3.78 5.85
CA SER A 88 -16.10 -4.29 6.85
C SER A 88 -14.83 -4.82 6.18
N ALA A 89 -13.66 -4.32 6.61
CA ALA A 89 -12.35 -4.83 6.20
C ALA A 89 -11.85 -6.01 7.05
N GLU A 90 -12.62 -6.41 8.07
CA GLU A 90 -12.18 -7.37 9.07
C GLU A 90 -11.91 -8.74 8.44
N GLY A 91 -10.66 -9.21 8.53
CA GLY A 91 -10.22 -10.49 7.97
C GLY A 91 -9.88 -10.48 6.46
N GLN A 92 -9.95 -9.33 5.78
CA GLN A 92 -9.62 -9.25 4.35
C GLN A 92 -8.14 -8.94 4.08
N SER A 93 -7.42 -8.37 5.06
CA SER A 93 -5.97 -8.16 4.95
C SER A 93 -5.26 -9.50 5.06
N ALA A 94 -4.50 -9.86 4.04
CA ALA A 94 -3.79 -11.13 3.97
C ALA A 94 -2.34 -10.89 3.51
N ASP A 95 -1.41 -11.51 4.22
CA ASP A 95 -0.02 -11.62 3.81
C ASP A 95 0.21 -13.07 3.41
N TYR A 96 0.65 -13.31 2.18
CA TYR A 96 0.99 -14.64 1.69
C TYR A 96 2.40 -14.61 1.09
N CYS A 97 3.15 -15.67 1.36
CA CYS A 97 4.47 -15.85 0.78
C CYS A 97 4.40 -16.93 -0.30
N GLU A 98 5.09 -16.71 -1.42
CA GLU A 98 5.27 -17.70 -2.47
C GLU A 98 6.77 -17.91 -2.63
N CYS A 99 7.29 -19.02 -2.13
CA CYS A 99 8.68 -19.41 -2.32
C CYS A 99 8.82 -20.30 -3.56
N LEU A 100 9.54 -19.83 -4.58
CA LEU A 100 9.87 -20.65 -5.73
C LEU A 100 11.10 -21.49 -5.41
N ALA A 101 10.95 -22.81 -5.40
CA ALA A 101 12.08 -23.73 -5.46
C ALA A 101 12.71 -23.72 -6.86
N ALA A 102 13.97 -24.16 -6.97
CA ALA A 102 14.71 -24.19 -8.24
C ALA A 102 14.06 -25.05 -9.34
N ASP A 103 13.06 -25.87 -9.00
CA ASP A 103 12.26 -26.70 -9.90
C ASP A 103 10.94 -26.02 -10.34
N GLY A 104 10.70 -24.76 -9.93
CA GLY A 104 9.50 -24.00 -10.25
C GLY A 104 8.28 -24.32 -9.38
N THR A 105 8.44 -25.13 -8.33
CA THR A 105 7.33 -25.46 -7.41
C THR A 105 7.26 -24.48 -6.24
N SER A 106 6.04 -24.07 -5.88
CA SER A 106 5.76 -23.19 -4.74
C SER A 106 5.84 -24.01 -3.44
N ALA A 107 6.89 -23.80 -2.63
CA ALA A 107 7.24 -24.71 -1.53
C ALA A 107 6.68 -24.30 -0.15
N ALA A 108 6.17 -23.09 0.03
CA ALA A 108 5.57 -22.65 1.30
C ALA A 108 4.66 -21.42 1.10
N THR A 109 3.51 -21.41 1.78
CA THR A 109 2.53 -20.30 1.80
C THR A 109 2.65 -19.43 3.06
N GLU A 110 3.47 -19.86 4.02
CA GLU A 110 3.58 -19.29 5.36
C GLU A 110 4.86 -18.45 5.46
N CYS A 111 4.71 -17.16 5.81
CA CYS A 111 5.87 -16.27 5.94
C CYS A 111 6.54 -16.42 7.33
N PRO A 112 7.87 -16.48 7.42
CA PRO A 112 8.59 -16.31 8.69
C PRO A 112 8.52 -14.86 9.23
#